data_AF-U7VCW4-F1
#
_entry.id   AF-U7VCW4-F1
#
_cell.length_a   1.000
_cell.length_b   1.000
_cell.length_c   1.000
_cell.angle_alpha   90.00
_cell.angle_beta   90.00
_cell.angle_gamma   90.00
#
_symmetry.space_group_name_H-M   'P 1'
#
loop_
_entity.id
_entity.type
_entity.pdbx_description
1 polymer ?
#
loop_
_entity_poly.entity_id
_entity_poly.type
_entity_poly.pdbx_seq_one_letter_code
_entity_poly.pdbx_strand_id
1 'polypeptide(L)'
;MRKEKGFSRQKKTTRKAGKALGGLLLAIIVIGILGVFLTYNLNKTNKNLENWERYAIIGKNNIIVVYEDKLAVKIPFDVQVDKETTIKKLVDSKNYKMVIDSINNFLPEKVQNYKVIKYSEIALNVKNARNIPEMVIDDKKYILTSGTQSLFADLYGGELKGSTNLVVDILNANGVGGYARKTGENLKNKLALTYTAANYEKNTNYSLIKINEISKENIENILANVNEKYFKIKEDSDIPTLASVVLILGKEKDIDFKIEIKGTTAEAKSALKELESSGYKNVTLKEDSKKLDKSVIEYNSEDYYTALKIAKKLNISNMLENNSLSNKINILID
;
A
#
# COMPACT_ATOMS: atom_id res chain seq x y z
N MET A 1 89.74 27.70 -63.52
CA MET A 1 90.12 26.27 -63.51
C MET A 1 90.02 25.73 -62.09
N ARG A 2 89.03 24.88 -61.79
CA ARG A 2 89.11 23.93 -60.67
C ARG A 2 88.13 22.77 -60.92
N LYS A 3 88.73 21.60 -61.19
CA LYS A 3 88.25 20.22 -61.04
C LYS A 3 87.65 20.01 -59.63
N GLU A 4 86.86 19.00 -59.28
CA GLU A 4 86.28 17.83 -59.95
C GLU A 4 85.13 17.32 -59.03
N LYS A 5 84.32 16.43 -59.58
CA LYS A 5 83.13 15.81 -58.99
C LYS A 5 83.45 14.93 -57.79
N GLY A 6 82.52 14.86 -56.84
CA GLY A 6 82.44 13.81 -55.83
C GLY A 6 80.98 13.56 -55.43
N PHE A 7 80.33 12.61 -56.11
CA PHE A 7 79.00 12.11 -55.78
C PHE A 7 79.13 11.18 -54.56
N SER A 8 78.42 11.44 -53.45
CA SER A 8 78.07 10.36 -52.51
C SER A 8 76.70 10.56 -51.86
N ARG A 9 75.82 9.64 -52.26
CA ARG A 9 74.61 9.08 -51.66
C ARG A 9 73.92 9.79 -50.47
N GLN A 10 72.65 10.05 -50.72
CA GLN A 10 71.54 10.15 -49.76
C GLN A 10 71.65 9.19 -48.56
N LYS A 11 71.43 9.73 -47.36
CA LYS A 11 70.63 9.09 -46.31
C LYS A 11 69.76 10.15 -45.62
N LYS A 12 68.50 10.26 -46.07
CA LYS A 12 67.42 10.83 -45.27
C LYS A 12 67.02 9.79 -44.23
N THR A 13 67.38 9.99 -42.97
CA THR A 13 66.80 9.25 -41.84
C THR A 13 65.76 10.14 -41.13
N THR A 14 64.51 10.00 -41.61
CA THR A 14 63.30 9.83 -40.78
C THR A 14 63.21 10.56 -39.43
N ARG A 15 63.11 11.89 -39.42
CA ARG A 15 62.44 12.65 -38.34
C ARG A 15 60.91 12.64 -38.51
N LYS A 16 60.27 11.48 -38.39
CA LYS A 16 58.79 11.39 -38.31
C LYS A 16 58.24 10.39 -37.28
N ALA A 17 59.09 9.66 -36.54
CA ALA A 17 58.62 8.72 -35.52
C ALA A 17 58.34 9.37 -34.14
N GLY A 18 59.06 10.45 -33.77
CA GLY A 18 58.93 11.06 -32.44
C GLY A 18 57.65 11.89 -32.22
N LYS A 19 57.06 12.45 -33.28
CA LYS A 19 55.83 13.25 -33.17
C LYS A 19 54.55 12.40 -33.07
N ALA A 20 54.54 11.22 -33.69
CA ALA A 20 53.42 10.29 -33.62
C ALA A 20 53.35 9.58 -32.26
N LEU A 21 54.49 9.17 -31.70
CA LEU A 21 54.59 8.55 -30.36
C LEU A 21 54.28 9.56 -29.24
N GLY A 22 54.75 10.81 -29.34
CA GLY A 22 54.43 11.85 -28.36
C GLY A 22 52.95 12.24 -28.36
N GLY A 23 52.30 12.29 -29.53
CA GLY A 23 50.87 12.53 -29.66
C GLY A 23 50.01 11.37 -29.12
N LEU A 24 50.42 10.12 -29.36
CA LEU A 24 49.77 8.92 -28.82
C LEU A 24 49.91 8.85 -27.28
N LEU A 25 51.07 9.15 -26.73
CA LEU A 25 51.29 9.21 -25.28
C LEU A 25 50.46 10.31 -24.63
N LEU A 26 50.40 11.51 -25.22
CA LEU A 26 49.54 12.59 -24.74
C LEU A 26 48.05 12.22 -24.80
N ALA A 27 47.61 11.55 -25.87
CA ALA A 27 46.22 11.09 -25.99
C ALA A 27 45.87 10.05 -24.90
N ILE A 28 46.78 9.11 -24.61
CA ILE A 28 46.59 8.11 -23.54
C ILE A 28 46.54 8.78 -22.17
N ILE A 29 47.40 9.78 -21.91
CA ILE A 29 47.38 10.54 -20.66
C ILE A 29 46.08 11.33 -20.52
N VAL A 30 45.61 11.98 -21.59
CA VAL A 30 44.34 12.73 -21.58
C VAL A 30 43.15 11.79 -21.39
N ILE A 31 43.14 10.61 -22.03
CA ILE A 31 42.11 9.58 -21.81
C ILE A 31 42.18 9.03 -20.39
N GLY A 32 43.38 8.85 -19.82
CA GLY A 32 43.57 8.45 -18.44
C GLY A 32 43.05 9.49 -17.45
N ILE A 33 43.34 10.77 -17.66
CA ILE A 33 42.83 11.89 -16.85
C ILE A 33 41.32 12.01 -17.00
N LEU A 34 40.77 11.90 -18.22
CA LEU A 34 39.32 11.87 -18.46
C LEU A 34 38.68 10.66 -17.80
N GLY A 35 39.31 9.49 -17.83
CA GLY A 35 38.84 8.28 -17.17
C GLY A 35 38.85 8.39 -15.65
N VAL A 36 39.90 8.98 -15.06
CA VAL A 36 39.97 9.30 -13.63
C VAL A 36 38.95 10.38 -13.26
N PHE A 37 38.77 11.41 -14.09
CA PHE A 37 37.79 12.47 -13.86
C PHE A 37 36.35 11.96 -14.00
N LEU A 38 36.07 11.09 -14.97
CA LEU A 38 34.78 10.41 -15.15
C LEU A 38 34.51 9.46 -13.99
N THR A 39 35.46 8.61 -13.59
CA THR A 39 35.28 7.71 -12.44
C THR A 39 35.18 8.48 -11.13
N TYR A 40 35.92 9.58 -10.96
CA TYR A 40 35.80 10.46 -9.80
C TYR A 40 34.45 11.18 -9.79
N ASN A 41 33.97 11.72 -10.91
CA ASN A 41 32.64 12.34 -10.98
C ASN A 41 31.52 11.33 -10.84
N LEU A 42 31.60 10.17 -11.50
CA LEU A 42 30.61 9.08 -11.40
C LEU A 42 30.54 8.53 -9.97
N ASN A 43 31.68 8.30 -9.31
CA ASN A 43 31.72 7.91 -7.90
C ASN A 43 31.31 9.04 -6.96
N LYS A 44 31.58 10.31 -7.27
CA LYS A 44 31.11 11.46 -6.46
C LYS A 44 29.59 11.63 -6.58
N THR A 45 29.00 11.30 -7.73
CA THR A 45 27.54 11.20 -7.86
C THR A 45 26.97 9.97 -7.16
N ASN A 46 27.64 8.82 -7.10
CA ASN A 46 27.09 7.62 -6.46
C ASN A 46 27.36 7.49 -4.94
N LYS A 47 28.41 8.12 -4.40
CA LYS A 47 28.84 7.96 -2.99
C LYS A 47 28.03 8.71 -1.92
N ASN A 48 26.88 9.30 -2.23
CA ASN A 48 26.16 10.16 -1.27
C ASN A 48 24.77 9.68 -0.83
N LEU A 49 24.25 8.56 -1.35
CA LEU A 49 22.94 8.04 -0.91
C LEU A 49 23.05 7.02 0.23
N GLU A 50 24.09 6.19 0.24
CA GLU A 50 24.30 5.13 1.25
C GLU A 50 24.54 5.66 2.67
N ASN A 51 24.94 6.94 2.80
CA ASN A 51 25.18 7.58 4.10
C ASN A 51 23.95 8.29 4.67
N TRP A 52 22.84 8.34 3.94
CA TRP A 52 21.63 9.00 4.39
C TRP A 52 20.60 7.97 4.81
N GLU A 53 20.25 7.98 6.09
CA GLU A 53 19.17 7.16 6.62
C GLU A 53 17.82 7.56 6.01
N ARG A 54 17.61 8.85 5.69
CA ARG A 54 16.34 9.34 5.14
C ARG A 54 16.58 10.39 4.06
N TYR A 55 16.05 10.16 2.87
CA TYR A 55 16.28 11.05 1.73
C TYR A 55 15.20 10.94 0.65
N ALA A 56 15.10 11.97 -0.18
CA ALA A 56 14.27 11.97 -1.38
C ALA A 56 15.12 11.87 -2.65
N ILE A 57 14.64 11.11 -3.62
CA ILE A 57 15.18 11.03 -4.96
C ILE A 57 14.19 11.68 -5.91
N ILE A 58 14.57 12.79 -6.52
CA ILE A 58 13.77 13.46 -7.54
C ILE A 58 14.17 12.87 -8.89
N GLY A 59 13.33 11.98 -9.41
CA GLY A 59 13.54 11.27 -10.67
C GLY A 59 12.93 11.97 -11.88
N LYS A 60 12.73 11.22 -12.96
CA LYS A 60 12.15 11.74 -14.21
C LYS A 60 10.62 11.90 -14.15
N ASN A 61 9.93 10.96 -13.51
CA ASN A 61 8.46 10.86 -13.51
C ASN A 61 7.85 10.82 -12.10
N ASN A 62 8.67 10.74 -11.06
CA ASN A 62 8.23 10.60 -9.67
C ASN A 62 9.33 11.06 -8.72
N ILE A 63 8.94 11.33 -7.48
CA ILE A 63 9.84 11.48 -6.34
C ILE A 63 9.78 10.16 -5.54
N ILE A 64 10.93 9.63 -5.15
CA ILE A 64 11.00 8.45 -4.29
C ILE A 64 11.59 8.89 -2.95
N VAL A 65 10.84 8.71 -1.88
CA VAL A 65 11.30 8.98 -0.51
C VAL A 65 11.73 7.68 0.12
N VAL A 66 12.96 7.59 0.59
CA VAL A 66 13.57 6.39 1.14
C VAL A 66 13.82 6.58 2.63
N TYR A 67 13.41 5.59 3.42
CA TYR A 67 13.65 5.49 4.84
C TYR A 67 14.42 4.19 5.15
N GLU A 68 15.71 4.35 5.37
CA GLU A 68 16.67 3.31 5.75
C GLU A 68 16.55 2.12 4.79
N ASP A 69 16.56 0.90 5.33
CA ASP A 69 16.29 -0.34 4.62
C ASP A 69 14.80 -0.75 4.68
N LYS A 70 13.92 0.12 5.19
CA LYS A 70 12.55 -0.27 5.58
C LYS A 70 11.52 0.05 4.52
N LEU A 71 11.48 1.30 4.05
CA LEU A 71 10.39 1.79 3.20
C LEU A 71 10.89 2.74 2.11
N ALA A 72 10.39 2.53 0.89
CA ALA A 72 10.41 3.55 -0.18
C ALA A 72 8.98 3.96 -0.56
N VAL A 73 8.71 5.27 -0.59
CA VAL A 73 7.42 5.85 -0.99
C VAL A 73 7.59 6.58 -2.32
N LYS A 74 6.86 6.15 -3.34
CA LYS A 74 6.89 6.73 -4.69
C LYS A 74 5.73 7.71 -4.88
N ILE A 75 6.04 8.97 -5.17
CA ILE A 75 5.10 10.07 -5.41
C ILE A 75 5.13 10.43 -6.91
N PRO A 76 4.11 10.11 -7.69
CA PRO A 76 4.04 10.49 -9.11
C PRO A 76 3.95 11.99 -9.34
N PHE A 77 4.45 12.45 -10.49
CA PHE A 77 4.50 13.87 -10.83
C PHE A 77 3.13 14.49 -11.20
N ASP A 78 2.18 13.67 -11.61
CA ASP A 78 0.81 14.07 -11.95
C ASP A 78 -0.08 14.29 -10.72
N VAL A 79 0.42 13.99 -9.52
CA VAL A 79 -0.29 14.26 -8.26
C VAL A 79 -0.22 15.76 -7.91
N GLN A 80 -1.35 16.27 -7.43
CA GLN A 80 -1.54 17.62 -6.93
C GLN A 80 -1.02 17.77 -5.50
N VAL A 81 -0.33 18.88 -5.22
CA VAL A 81 -0.02 19.32 -3.84
C VAL A 81 -1.07 20.30 -3.31
N ASP A 82 -1.76 21.00 -4.22
CA ASP A 82 -2.86 21.92 -3.96
C ASP A 82 -3.78 21.99 -5.19
N LYS A 83 -4.77 22.90 -5.21
CA LYS A 83 -5.77 22.98 -6.29
C LYS A 83 -5.19 23.33 -7.67
N GLU A 84 -4.02 23.98 -7.70
CA GLU A 84 -3.43 24.60 -8.90
C GLU A 84 -2.07 24.01 -9.28
N THR A 85 -1.39 23.36 -8.33
CA THR A 85 0.01 22.96 -8.44
C THR A 85 0.17 21.44 -8.32
N THR A 86 0.81 20.85 -9.33
CA THR A 86 1.26 19.46 -9.30
C THR A 86 2.70 19.34 -8.81
N ILE A 87 3.08 18.15 -8.35
CA ILE A 87 4.47 17.79 -8.07
C ILE A 87 5.36 18.09 -9.28
N LYS A 88 4.88 17.81 -10.51
CA LYS A 88 5.60 18.16 -11.74
C LYS A 88 5.93 19.65 -11.82
N LYS A 89 4.93 20.52 -11.60
CA LYS A 89 5.13 21.99 -11.63
C LYS A 89 6.15 22.44 -10.59
N LEU A 90 6.11 21.87 -9.39
CA LEU A 90 7.10 22.18 -8.35
C LEU A 90 8.51 21.75 -8.77
N VAL A 91 8.68 20.54 -9.31
CA VAL A 91 9.98 20.04 -9.77
C VAL A 91 10.51 20.87 -10.95
N ASP A 92 9.64 21.25 -11.89
CA ASP A 92 9.98 22.08 -13.05
C ASP A 92 10.47 23.48 -12.65
N SER A 93 10.08 24.00 -11.48
CA SER A 93 10.60 25.25 -10.91
C SER A 93 12.10 25.21 -10.55
N LYS A 94 12.67 23.99 -10.44
CA LYS A 94 14.03 23.71 -9.97
C LYS A 94 14.35 24.20 -8.56
N ASN A 95 13.37 24.69 -7.80
CA ASN A 95 13.50 24.96 -6.37
C ASN A 95 13.26 23.67 -5.58
N TYR A 96 14.24 22.78 -5.57
CA TYR A 96 14.10 21.46 -4.97
C TYR A 96 13.90 21.51 -3.45
N LYS A 97 14.37 22.55 -2.76
CA LYS A 97 14.06 22.75 -1.34
C LYS A 97 12.55 22.91 -1.14
N MET A 98 11.90 23.75 -1.95
CA MET A 98 10.44 23.92 -1.92
C MET A 98 9.69 22.63 -2.30
N VAL A 99 10.22 21.84 -3.23
CA VAL A 99 9.67 20.50 -3.54
C VAL A 99 9.66 19.63 -2.29
N ILE A 100 10.80 19.52 -1.60
CA ILE A 100 10.93 18.72 -0.37
C ILE A 100 10.02 19.24 0.75
N ASP A 101 9.99 20.55 0.97
CA ASP A 101 9.12 21.17 1.97
C ASP A 101 7.63 20.90 1.68
N SER A 102 7.24 20.89 0.40
CA SER A 102 5.86 20.62 -0.01
C SER A 102 5.46 19.16 0.24
N ILE A 103 6.31 18.20 -0.13
CA ILE A 103 6.00 16.77 0.05
C ILE A 103 6.07 16.35 1.53
N ASN A 104 6.92 17.00 2.34
CA ASN A 104 7.05 16.72 3.78
C ASN A 104 5.74 16.93 4.57
N ASN A 105 4.75 17.62 4.01
CA ASN A 105 3.43 17.76 4.62
C ASN A 105 2.60 16.47 4.57
N PHE A 106 2.99 15.51 3.73
CA PHE A 106 2.23 14.29 3.46
C PHE A 106 2.99 13.00 3.83
N LEU A 107 4.27 13.13 4.18
CA LEU A 107 5.15 12.00 4.46
C LEU A 107 5.04 11.53 5.91
N PRO A 108 5.30 10.23 6.17
CA PRO A 108 5.25 9.70 7.52
C PRO A 108 6.30 10.34 8.43
N GLU A 109 7.51 10.58 7.90
CA GLU A 109 8.53 11.38 8.55
C GLU A 109 9.13 12.37 7.56
N LYS A 110 9.55 13.53 8.05
CA LYS A 110 10.15 14.55 7.19
C LYS A 110 11.53 14.11 6.73
N VAL A 111 11.82 14.36 5.45
CA VAL A 111 13.15 14.20 4.87
C VAL A 111 13.75 15.56 4.56
N GLN A 112 15.06 15.70 4.75
CA GLN A 112 15.78 16.95 4.47
C GLN A 112 16.73 16.79 3.29
N ASN A 113 17.34 15.60 3.17
CA ASN A 113 18.29 15.30 2.12
C ASN A 113 17.56 14.92 0.85
N TYR A 114 18.06 15.41 -0.29
CA TYR A 114 17.53 15.03 -1.58
C TYR A 114 18.61 14.91 -2.64
N LYS A 115 18.30 14.16 -3.69
CA LYS A 115 19.16 14.02 -4.87
C LYS A 115 18.33 14.00 -6.14
N VAL A 116 18.74 14.78 -7.12
CA VAL A 116 18.11 14.81 -8.45
C VAL A 116 18.84 13.83 -9.36
N ILE A 117 18.13 12.86 -9.93
CA ILE A 117 18.70 11.84 -10.80
C ILE A 117 18.00 11.88 -12.16
N LYS A 118 18.79 11.93 -13.23
CA LYS A 118 18.31 12.06 -14.63
C LYS A 118 18.03 10.71 -15.32
N TYR A 119 18.40 9.60 -14.70
CA TYR A 119 18.28 8.24 -15.25
C TYR A 119 17.08 7.50 -14.65
N SER A 120 16.53 6.54 -15.40
CA SER A 120 15.13 6.10 -15.23
C SER A 120 14.88 5.03 -14.17
N GLU A 121 15.88 4.37 -13.60
CA GLU A 121 15.66 3.34 -12.59
C GLU A 121 16.80 3.33 -11.57
N ILE A 122 16.44 3.34 -10.29
CA ILE A 122 17.36 3.19 -9.17
C ILE A 122 16.93 1.93 -8.45
N ALA A 123 17.81 0.94 -8.40
CA ALA A 123 17.59 -0.22 -7.55
C ALA A 123 17.68 0.25 -6.10
N LEU A 124 16.55 0.17 -5.38
CA LEU A 124 16.48 0.50 -3.96
C LEU A 124 16.54 -0.80 -3.17
N ASN A 125 17.46 -0.87 -2.20
CA ASN A 125 17.53 -1.99 -1.27
C ASN A 125 16.67 -1.69 -0.04
N VAL A 126 15.35 -1.78 -0.20
CA VAL A 126 14.36 -1.59 0.87
C VAL A 126 13.46 -2.81 1.00
N LYS A 127 13.02 -3.11 2.22
CA LYS A 127 12.09 -4.20 2.52
C LYS A 127 10.72 -3.98 1.88
N ASN A 128 10.22 -2.74 1.94
CA ASN A 128 8.91 -2.36 1.41
C ASN A 128 9.04 -1.21 0.42
N ALA A 129 8.33 -1.30 -0.71
CA ALA A 129 8.18 -0.21 -1.66
C ALA A 129 6.70 -0.01 -1.98
N ARG A 130 6.21 1.21 -1.78
CA ARG A 130 4.80 1.59 -1.95
C ARG A 130 4.69 2.83 -2.83
N ASN A 131 3.60 2.94 -3.59
CA ASN A 131 3.18 4.23 -4.10
C ASN A 131 2.58 5.05 -2.96
N ILE A 132 2.64 6.38 -3.07
CA ILE A 132 1.89 7.21 -2.14
C ILE A 132 0.40 6.98 -2.38
N PRO A 133 -0.41 6.86 -1.32
CA PRO A 133 -1.85 6.82 -1.42
C PRO A 133 -2.39 8.03 -2.17
N GLU A 134 -3.25 7.76 -3.14
CA GLU A 134 -3.79 8.74 -4.07
C GLU A 134 -5.32 8.63 -4.13
N MET A 135 -5.96 9.75 -4.47
CA MET A 135 -7.39 9.85 -4.68
C MET A 135 -7.68 10.78 -5.85
N VAL A 136 -8.77 10.53 -6.58
CA VAL A 136 -9.14 11.36 -7.74
C VAL A 136 -10.35 12.23 -7.38
N ILE A 137 -10.22 13.54 -7.53
CA ILE A 137 -11.33 14.51 -7.48
C ILE A 137 -11.27 15.33 -8.77
N ASP A 138 -12.38 15.41 -9.51
CA ASP A 138 -12.50 16.22 -10.74
C ASP A 138 -11.35 15.93 -11.73
N ASP A 139 -11.10 14.66 -12.01
CA ASP A 139 -10.01 14.15 -12.88
C ASP A 139 -8.59 14.56 -12.47
N LYS A 140 -8.41 15.04 -11.23
CA LYS A 140 -7.11 15.38 -10.65
C LYS A 140 -6.76 14.43 -9.52
N LYS A 141 -5.53 13.95 -9.50
CA LYS A 141 -5.00 13.08 -8.43
C LYS A 141 -4.48 13.92 -7.27
N TYR A 142 -4.90 13.62 -6.05
CA TYR A 142 -4.41 14.24 -4.82
C TYR A 142 -3.84 13.16 -3.91
N ILE A 143 -2.91 13.54 -3.02
CA ILE A 143 -2.41 12.63 -1.99
C ILE A 143 -3.53 12.35 -0.98
N LEU A 144 -3.83 11.06 -0.78
CA LEU A 144 -4.77 10.61 0.23
C LEU A 144 -4.07 10.53 1.59
N THR A 145 -4.19 11.58 2.39
CA THR A 145 -3.54 11.65 3.72
C THR A 145 -4.01 10.57 4.70
N SER A 146 -5.23 10.04 4.55
CA SER A 146 -5.71 8.91 5.37
C SER A 146 -4.97 7.60 5.05
N GLY A 147 -4.57 7.39 3.79
CA GLY A 147 -3.87 6.17 3.36
C GLY A 147 -2.40 6.15 3.80
N THR A 148 -1.78 7.31 4.08
CA THR A 148 -0.35 7.39 4.44
C THR A 148 -0.03 6.70 5.76
N GLN A 149 -1.05 6.37 6.57
CA GLN A 149 -0.93 5.52 7.76
C GLN A 149 -0.32 4.15 7.47
N SER A 150 -0.70 3.50 6.36
CA SER A 150 -0.13 2.22 5.96
C SER A 150 1.40 2.30 5.81
N LEU A 151 1.92 3.46 5.39
CA LEU A 151 3.34 3.74 5.25
C LEU A 151 4.06 3.79 6.61
N PHE A 152 3.41 4.25 7.68
CA PHE A 152 4.01 4.23 9.02
C PHE A 152 4.19 2.80 9.54
N ALA A 153 3.26 1.89 9.24
CA ALA A 153 3.39 0.48 9.64
C ALA A 153 4.60 -0.18 8.96
N ASP A 154 4.77 0.06 7.65
CA ASP A 154 5.93 -0.42 6.89
C ASP A 154 7.26 0.21 7.39
N LEU A 155 7.21 1.45 7.90
CA LEU A 155 8.37 2.18 8.43
C LEU A 155 8.82 1.75 9.82
N TYR A 156 7.89 1.48 10.75
CA TYR A 156 8.22 1.16 12.15
C TYR A 156 8.08 -0.32 12.51
N GLY A 157 7.62 -1.16 11.57
CA GLY A 157 7.58 -2.62 11.76
C GLY A 157 6.53 -3.09 12.78
N GLY A 158 5.42 -2.36 12.92
CA GLY A 158 4.37 -2.69 13.88
C GLY A 158 3.04 -2.00 13.61
N GLU A 159 1.95 -2.68 13.97
CA GLU A 159 0.57 -2.20 13.91
C GLU A 159 0.45 -0.84 14.60
N LEU A 160 -0.17 0.11 13.91
CA LEU A 160 -0.42 1.46 14.42
C LEU A 160 -1.37 1.40 15.62
N LYS A 161 -0.80 1.25 16.83
CA LYS A 161 -1.50 1.52 18.07
C LYS A 161 -1.73 3.03 18.18
N GLY A 162 -2.89 3.48 17.70
CA GLY A 162 -3.26 4.89 17.71
C GLY A 162 -3.99 5.29 16.43
N SER A 163 -5.21 4.82 16.32
CA SER A 163 -6.21 4.95 15.26
C SER A 163 -6.69 6.38 14.94
N THR A 164 -5.86 7.40 15.18
CA THR A 164 -6.22 8.82 15.09
C THR A 164 -6.44 9.36 13.67
N ASN A 165 -5.99 8.66 12.61
CA ASN A 165 -6.25 9.06 11.21
C ASN A 165 -7.02 8.01 10.38
N LEU A 166 -7.65 7.00 11.01
CA LEU A 166 -8.56 6.11 10.30
C LEU A 166 -9.85 6.88 10.00
N VAL A 167 -10.21 6.97 8.72
CA VAL A 167 -11.47 7.58 8.27
C VAL A 167 -12.42 6.45 7.86
N VAL A 168 -13.59 6.38 8.50
CA VAL A 168 -14.61 5.37 8.23
C VAL A 168 -15.89 6.03 7.74
N ASP A 169 -16.36 5.67 6.56
CA ASP A 169 -17.69 6.08 6.11
C ASP A 169 -18.72 5.05 6.56
N ILE A 170 -19.79 5.51 7.19
CA ILE A 170 -20.84 4.65 7.73
C ILE A 170 -22.15 5.02 7.06
N LEU A 171 -22.63 4.14 6.20
CA LEU A 171 -23.82 4.34 5.40
C LEU A 171 -24.97 3.50 5.97
N ASN A 172 -26.08 4.16 6.24
CA ASN A 172 -27.28 3.51 6.74
C ASN A 172 -28.10 2.92 5.60
N ALA A 173 -28.12 1.59 5.48
CA ALA A 173 -29.01 0.85 4.57
C ALA A 173 -30.12 0.09 5.31
N ASN A 174 -30.28 0.35 6.62
CA ASN A 174 -31.25 -0.34 7.45
C ASN A 174 -32.57 0.42 7.65
N GLY A 175 -32.60 1.70 7.28
CA GLY A 175 -33.79 2.56 7.35
C GLY A 175 -34.14 3.05 8.75
N VAL A 176 -33.28 2.82 9.76
CA VAL A 176 -33.46 3.33 11.13
C VAL A 176 -32.78 4.69 11.25
N GLY A 177 -33.55 5.73 11.55
CA GLY A 177 -33.05 7.10 11.69
C GLY A 177 -31.93 7.22 12.73
N GLY A 178 -30.84 7.90 12.37
CA GLY A 178 -29.70 8.15 13.27
C GLY A 178 -28.80 6.93 13.55
N TYR A 179 -29.08 5.78 12.95
CA TYR A 179 -28.35 4.54 13.24
C TYR A 179 -26.87 4.62 12.86
N ALA A 180 -26.54 5.05 11.63
CA ALA A 180 -25.16 5.21 11.19
C ALA A 180 -24.36 6.18 12.10
N ARG A 181 -24.97 7.30 12.51
CA ARG A 181 -24.36 8.26 13.43
C ARG A 181 -24.06 7.63 14.78
N LYS A 182 -25.00 6.86 15.35
CA LYS A 182 -24.81 6.16 16.62
C LYS A 182 -23.68 5.13 16.55
N THR A 183 -23.62 4.36 15.47
CA THR A 183 -22.54 3.40 15.22
C THR A 183 -21.20 4.12 15.10
N GLY A 184 -21.15 5.23 14.36
CA GLY A 184 -19.95 6.06 14.22
C GLY A 184 -19.44 6.67 15.51
N GLU A 185 -20.31 7.25 16.33
CA GLU A 185 -19.92 7.75 17.66
C GLU A 185 -19.34 6.64 18.55
N ASN A 186 -19.94 5.44 18.54
CA ASN A 186 -19.41 4.30 19.29
C ASN A 186 -18.02 3.89 18.80
N LEU A 187 -17.80 3.83 17.48
CA LEU A 187 -16.50 3.51 16.90
C LEU A 187 -15.46 4.58 17.20
N LYS A 188 -15.80 5.87 17.04
CA LYS A 188 -14.94 7.00 17.41
C LYS A 188 -14.51 6.93 18.87
N ASN A 189 -15.43 6.67 19.80
CA ASN A 189 -15.12 6.64 21.23
C ASN A 189 -14.23 5.45 21.62
N LYS A 190 -14.40 4.29 20.99
CA LYS A 190 -13.64 3.08 21.33
C LYS A 190 -12.30 2.97 20.61
N LEU A 191 -12.27 3.47 19.38
CA LEU A 191 -11.16 3.29 18.45
C LEU A 191 -10.59 4.64 18.01
N ALA A 192 -10.83 5.75 18.70
CA ALA A 192 -10.23 7.06 18.41
C ALA A 192 -10.19 7.49 16.92
N LEU A 193 -11.14 7.02 16.10
CA LEU A 193 -11.17 7.20 14.65
C LEU A 193 -12.03 8.39 14.22
N THR A 194 -11.86 8.83 12.98
CA THR A 194 -12.76 9.81 12.36
C THR A 194 -13.81 9.08 11.53
N TYR A 195 -15.06 9.55 11.54
CA TYR A 195 -16.11 8.92 10.75
C TYR A 195 -17.00 9.96 10.07
N THR A 196 -17.59 9.56 8.95
CA THR A 196 -18.76 10.23 8.38
C THR A 196 -19.96 9.30 8.46
N ALA A 197 -21.16 9.86 8.58
CA ALA A 197 -22.40 9.09 8.61
C ALA A 197 -23.42 9.67 7.64
N ALA A 198 -23.98 8.82 6.80
CA ALA A 198 -25.00 9.20 5.82
C ALA A 198 -26.01 8.06 5.62
N ASN A 199 -27.07 8.33 4.88
CA ASN A 199 -27.97 7.27 4.41
C ASN A 199 -27.43 6.68 3.11
N TYR A 200 -27.54 5.37 2.96
CA TYR A 200 -27.27 4.71 1.69
C TYR A 200 -28.50 4.85 0.78
N GLU A 201 -28.28 4.95 -0.53
CA GLU A 201 -29.36 5.18 -1.50
C GLU A 201 -30.42 4.08 -1.50
N LYS A 202 -30.01 2.85 -1.16
CA LYS A 202 -30.88 1.67 -1.17
C LYS A 202 -30.81 0.96 0.17
N ASN A 203 -31.96 0.47 0.62
CA ASN A 203 -31.97 -0.42 1.76
C ASN A 203 -31.46 -1.81 1.37
N THR A 204 -30.72 -2.47 2.27
CA THR A 204 -30.18 -3.82 2.05
C THR A 204 -30.44 -4.71 3.27
N ASN A 205 -30.56 -6.02 3.06
CA ASN A 205 -30.65 -6.98 4.17
C ASN A 205 -29.27 -7.30 4.74
N TYR A 206 -28.29 -7.48 3.86
CA TYR A 206 -26.89 -7.67 4.22
C TYR A 206 -26.19 -6.36 4.51
N SER A 207 -25.24 -6.40 5.43
CA SER A 207 -24.26 -5.34 5.57
C SER A 207 -23.13 -5.55 4.56
N LEU A 208 -22.59 -4.47 4.03
CA LEU A 208 -21.53 -4.52 3.03
C LEU A 208 -20.30 -3.80 3.54
N ILE A 209 -19.12 -4.26 3.15
CA ILE A 209 -17.86 -3.61 3.43
C ILE A 209 -17.09 -3.37 2.14
N LYS A 210 -16.72 -2.10 1.90
CA LYS A 210 -15.75 -1.71 0.87
C LYS A 210 -14.44 -1.38 1.56
N ILE A 211 -13.39 -2.10 1.17
CA ILE A 211 -12.05 -1.93 1.72
C ILE A 211 -11.24 -1.14 0.70
N ASN A 212 -10.71 0.01 1.11
CA ASN A 212 -9.80 0.79 0.28
C ASN A 212 -8.36 0.48 0.73
N GLU A 213 -7.81 1.29 1.63
CA GLU A 213 -6.44 1.14 2.13
C GLU A 213 -6.45 1.11 3.67
N ILE A 214 -6.62 -0.09 4.23
CA ILE A 214 -6.60 -0.35 5.67
C ILE A 214 -6.11 -1.78 5.94
N SER A 215 -5.40 -1.99 7.05
CA SER A 215 -4.96 -3.33 7.43
C SER A 215 -6.15 -4.22 7.81
N LYS A 216 -6.01 -5.52 7.56
CA LYS A 216 -6.99 -6.52 7.93
C LYS A 216 -7.35 -6.45 9.42
N GLU A 217 -6.34 -6.38 10.29
CA GLU A 217 -6.49 -6.29 11.73
C GLU A 217 -7.35 -5.07 12.17
N ASN A 218 -7.15 -3.90 11.55
CA ASN A 218 -7.97 -2.73 11.82
C ASN A 218 -9.43 -2.91 11.38
N ILE A 219 -9.68 -3.58 10.26
CA ILE A 219 -11.06 -3.92 9.86
C ILE A 219 -11.69 -4.84 10.90
N GLU A 220 -10.96 -5.87 11.35
CA GLU A 220 -11.46 -6.78 12.37
C GLU A 220 -11.79 -6.06 13.68
N ASN A 221 -10.95 -5.12 14.10
CA ASN A 221 -11.15 -4.27 15.28
C ASN A 221 -12.38 -3.37 15.15
N ILE A 222 -12.60 -2.78 13.97
CA ILE A 222 -13.81 -2.01 13.66
C ILE A 222 -15.04 -2.92 13.74
N LEU A 223 -15.04 -4.04 13.03
CA LEU A 223 -16.20 -4.93 12.94
C LEU A 223 -16.54 -5.61 14.28
N ALA A 224 -15.57 -5.84 15.16
CA ALA A 224 -15.82 -6.30 16.52
C ALA A 224 -16.65 -5.30 17.35
N ASN A 225 -16.71 -4.03 16.94
CA ASN A 225 -17.45 -2.96 17.60
C ASN A 225 -18.73 -2.54 16.87
N VAL A 226 -19.16 -3.34 15.89
CA VAL A 226 -20.36 -3.15 15.07
C VAL A 226 -21.32 -4.32 15.28
N ASN A 227 -22.63 -4.05 15.35
CA ASN A 227 -23.64 -5.02 15.81
C ASN A 227 -24.09 -6.02 14.72
N GLU A 228 -23.92 -5.62 13.47
CA GLU A 228 -24.24 -6.40 12.28
C GLU A 228 -23.43 -7.71 12.29
N LYS A 229 -24.05 -8.82 11.93
CA LYS A 229 -23.48 -10.16 11.88
C LYS A 229 -23.13 -10.57 10.45
N TYR A 230 -23.98 -10.20 9.49
CA TYR A 230 -23.90 -10.62 8.10
C TYR A 230 -23.25 -9.55 7.23
N PHE A 231 -21.93 -9.65 7.08
CA PHE A 231 -21.13 -8.80 6.20
C PHE A 231 -20.75 -9.52 4.92
N LYS A 232 -20.88 -8.82 3.79
CA LYS A 232 -20.32 -9.19 2.49
C LYS A 232 -19.28 -8.18 2.04
N ILE A 233 -18.12 -8.67 1.60
CA ILE A 233 -17.09 -7.86 0.96
C ILE A 233 -17.58 -7.48 -0.43
N LYS A 234 -17.49 -6.19 -0.75
CA LYS A 234 -17.84 -5.67 -2.06
C LYS A 234 -16.58 -5.12 -2.72
N GLU A 235 -16.04 -5.90 -3.67
CA GLU A 235 -14.83 -5.53 -4.40
C GLU A 235 -15.09 -4.38 -5.38
N ASP A 236 -16.22 -4.39 -6.08
CA ASP A 236 -16.60 -3.37 -7.07
C ASP A 236 -17.77 -2.52 -6.57
N SER A 237 -17.47 -1.31 -6.11
CA SER A 237 -18.50 -0.34 -5.75
C SER A 237 -18.04 1.05 -6.15
N ASP A 238 -18.79 1.69 -7.06
CA ASP A 238 -18.55 3.05 -7.57
C ASP A 238 -18.73 4.16 -6.53
N ILE A 239 -18.75 3.84 -5.22
CA ILE A 239 -18.86 4.84 -4.16
C ILE A 239 -17.56 5.64 -4.14
N PRO A 240 -17.56 6.92 -4.55
CA PRO A 240 -16.39 7.77 -4.46
C PRO A 240 -16.24 8.15 -2.98
N THR A 241 -15.18 7.69 -2.34
CA THR A 241 -14.94 7.93 -0.91
C THR A 241 -13.45 8.07 -0.64
N LEU A 242 -13.13 8.90 0.35
CA LEU A 242 -11.78 9.11 0.87
C LEU A 242 -11.53 8.29 2.14
N ALA A 243 -12.55 7.57 2.59
CA ALA A 243 -12.47 6.73 3.77
C ALA A 243 -11.56 5.52 3.50
N SER A 244 -10.85 5.09 4.54
CA SER A 244 -10.05 3.87 4.53
C SER A 244 -10.94 2.62 4.38
N VAL A 245 -12.17 2.70 4.90
CA VAL A 245 -13.20 1.65 4.79
C VAL A 245 -14.60 2.27 4.78
N VAL A 246 -15.50 1.69 4.00
CA VAL A 246 -16.93 2.04 4.00
C VAL A 246 -17.74 0.87 4.56
N LEU A 247 -18.54 1.15 5.57
CA LEU A 247 -19.50 0.21 6.16
C LEU A 247 -20.91 0.59 5.73
N ILE A 248 -21.58 -0.32 5.04
CA ILE A 248 -23.00 -0.17 4.67
C ILE A 248 -23.80 -1.08 5.59
N LEU A 249 -24.56 -0.50 6.52
CA LEU A 249 -25.23 -1.24 7.60
C LEU A 249 -26.62 -1.70 7.17
N GLY A 250 -26.80 -3.02 7.03
CA GLY A 250 -28.03 -3.66 6.57
C GLY A 250 -29.06 -3.91 7.66
N LYS A 251 -30.27 -4.35 7.25
CA LYS A 251 -31.42 -4.60 8.14
C LYS A 251 -31.33 -5.90 8.92
N GLU A 252 -30.66 -6.91 8.37
CA GLU A 252 -30.67 -8.29 8.85
C GLU A 252 -32.08 -8.89 9.07
N LYS A 253 -33.13 -8.41 8.38
CA LYS A 253 -34.49 -8.92 8.53
C LYS A 253 -34.71 -10.22 7.77
N ASP A 254 -34.58 -10.16 6.45
CA ASP A 254 -34.80 -11.29 5.54
C ASP A 254 -33.46 -11.73 4.93
N ILE A 255 -32.67 -12.40 5.77
CA ILE A 255 -31.35 -12.91 5.40
C ILE A 255 -31.53 -14.28 4.75
N ASP A 256 -31.20 -14.40 3.47
CA ASP A 256 -31.09 -15.68 2.74
C ASP A 256 -29.65 -16.20 2.82
N PHE A 257 -29.18 -16.45 4.04
CA PHE A 257 -27.83 -16.94 4.33
C PHE A 257 -27.92 -18.13 5.26
N LYS A 258 -27.25 -19.24 4.92
CA LYS A 258 -27.35 -20.49 5.68
C LYS A 258 -26.10 -20.69 6.54
N ILE A 259 -26.30 -21.08 7.79
CA ILE A 259 -25.21 -21.51 8.67
C ILE A 259 -25.47 -22.98 9.00
N GLU A 260 -24.66 -23.86 8.41
CA GLU A 260 -24.79 -25.30 8.61
C GLU A 260 -23.70 -25.80 9.55
N ILE A 261 -24.10 -26.20 10.75
CA ILE A 261 -23.25 -26.91 11.69
C ILE A 261 -23.32 -28.40 11.36
N LYS A 262 -22.18 -29.03 11.19
CA LYS A 262 -22.05 -30.45 10.88
C LYS A 262 -21.27 -31.12 12.00
N GLY A 263 -21.90 -32.11 12.62
CA GLY A 263 -21.32 -32.87 13.71
C GLY A 263 -22.42 -33.52 14.55
N THR A 264 -22.05 -34.52 15.34
CA THR A 264 -22.98 -35.25 16.23
C THR A 264 -22.67 -35.06 17.71
N THR A 265 -21.63 -34.27 18.02
CA THR A 265 -21.09 -34.08 19.37
C THR A 265 -21.91 -33.08 20.21
N ALA A 266 -21.67 -33.08 21.52
CA ALA A 266 -22.33 -32.15 22.43
C ALA A 266 -21.92 -30.69 22.12
N GLU A 267 -20.69 -30.54 21.65
CA GLU A 267 -20.06 -29.33 21.15
C GLU A 267 -20.84 -28.76 19.95
N ALA A 268 -21.27 -29.60 19.00
CA ALA A 268 -22.08 -29.17 17.87
C ALA A 268 -23.46 -28.63 18.29
N LYS A 269 -24.08 -29.26 19.28
CA LYS A 269 -25.35 -28.78 19.87
C LYS A 269 -25.15 -27.49 20.67
N SER A 270 -23.99 -27.34 21.34
CA SER A 270 -23.64 -26.12 22.06
C SER A 270 -23.44 -24.95 21.09
N ALA A 271 -22.71 -25.17 19.99
CA ALA A 271 -22.48 -24.17 18.95
C ALA A 271 -23.79 -23.69 18.31
N LEU A 272 -24.75 -24.61 18.05
CA LEU A 272 -26.08 -24.24 17.58
C LEU A 272 -26.75 -23.23 18.51
N LYS A 273 -26.84 -23.58 19.80
CA LYS A 273 -27.46 -22.71 20.81
C LYS A 273 -26.75 -21.38 20.96
N GLU A 274 -25.42 -21.36 20.91
CA GLU A 274 -24.62 -20.13 21.05
C GLU A 274 -24.82 -19.18 19.87
N LEU A 275 -24.95 -19.68 18.65
CA LEU A 275 -25.22 -18.85 17.48
C LEU A 275 -26.65 -18.32 17.49
N GLU A 276 -27.64 -19.16 17.82
CA GLU A 276 -29.05 -18.74 17.94
C GLU A 276 -29.22 -17.68 19.04
N SER A 277 -28.64 -17.88 20.22
CA SER A 277 -28.69 -16.92 21.33
C SER A 277 -27.98 -15.60 21.02
N SER A 278 -26.96 -15.65 20.16
CA SER A 278 -26.25 -14.48 19.64
C SER A 278 -27.00 -13.77 18.51
N GLY A 279 -28.17 -14.27 18.11
CA GLY A 279 -29.05 -13.67 17.11
C GLY A 279 -28.66 -13.97 15.66
N TYR A 280 -27.86 -15.01 15.41
CA TYR A 280 -27.70 -15.53 14.06
C TYR A 280 -28.99 -16.26 13.63
N LYS A 281 -29.37 -16.05 12.37
CA LYS A 281 -30.52 -16.65 11.69
C LYS A 281 -30.10 -17.81 10.80
N ASN A 282 -31.06 -18.68 10.49
CA ASN A 282 -30.92 -19.85 9.62
C ASN A 282 -29.73 -20.75 10.00
N VAL A 283 -29.54 -20.94 11.31
CA VAL A 283 -28.58 -21.90 11.84
C VAL A 283 -29.25 -23.27 11.87
N THR A 284 -28.57 -24.28 11.33
CA THR A 284 -29.09 -25.65 11.29
C THR A 284 -28.00 -26.62 11.67
N LEU A 285 -28.39 -27.69 12.36
CA LEU A 285 -27.50 -28.81 12.69
C LEU A 285 -27.78 -29.96 11.72
N LYS A 286 -26.72 -30.50 11.13
CA LYS A 286 -26.74 -31.72 10.32
C LYS A 286 -25.84 -32.75 10.96
N GLU A 287 -26.37 -33.97 11.08
CA GLU A 287 -25.56 -35.09 11.52
C GLU A 287 -24.54 -35.42 10.43
N ASP A 288 -23.26 -35.32 10.79
CA ASP A 288 -22.13 -35.75 9.98
C ASP A 288 -21.23 -36.58 10.90
N SER A 289 -20.91 -37.81 10.47
CA SER A 289 -20.13 -38.78 11.22
C SER A 289 -18.65 -38.74 10.86
N LYS A 290 -18.23 -37.79 10.01
CA LYS A 290 -16.82 -37.55 9.71
C LYS A 290 -16.08 -37.13 10.98
N LYS A 291 -15.11 -37.95 11.39
CA LYS A 291 -14.09 -37.56 12.37
C LYS A 291 -13.19 -36.51 11.75
N LEU A 292 -12.93 -35.45 12.49
CA LEU A 292 -12.09 -34.33 12.07
C LEU A 292 -10.98 -34.18 13.09
N ASP A 293 -9.75 -33.89 12.67
CA ASP A 293 -8.69 -33.66 13.66
C ASP A 293 -8.91 -32.37 14.46
N LYS A 294 -9.60 -31.39 13.87
CA LYS A 294 -9.96 -30.10 14.46
C LYS A 294 -11.23 -29.54 13.83
N SER A 295 -11.98 -28.75 14.61
CA SER A 295 -13.10 -27.97 14.07
C SER A 295 -12.63 -26.94 13.03
N VAL A 296 -13.44 -26.70 12.00
CA VAL A 296 -13.15 -25.82 10.85
C VAL A 296 -14.39 -25.01 10.46
N ILE A 297 -14.19 -23.75 10.08
CA ILE A 297 -15.21 -22.93 9.42
C ILE A 297 -14.87 -22.76 7.95
N GLU A 298 -15.75 -23.24 7.07
CA GLU A 298 -15.64 -23.03 5.62
C GLU A 298 -16.51 -21.85 5.18
N TYR A 299 -15.95 -20.98 4.34
CA TYR A 299 -16.60 -19.74 3.92
C TYR A 299 -16.23 -19.35 2.49
N ASN A 300 -17.10 -18.66 1.77
CA ASN A 300 -16.73 -17.96 0.54
C ASN A 300 -15.95 -16.68 0.88
N SER A 301 -14.95 -16.29 0.08
CA SER A 301 -14.17 -15.06 0.30
C SER A 301 -15.04 -13.83 0.54
N GLU A 302 -16.18 -13.70 -0.15
CA GLU A 302 -17.12 -12.59 0.02
C GLU A 302 -17.69 -12.52 1.45
N ASP A 303 -17.82 -13.65 2.13
CA ASP A 303 -18.47 -13.81 3.44
C ASP A 303 -17.46 -13.88 4.60
N TYR A 304 -16.17 -13.62 4.32
CA TYR A 304 -15.07 -13.77 5.27
C TYR A 304 -15.36 -13.15 6.65
N TYR A 305 -15.88 -11.92 6.69
CA TYR A 305 -16.11 -11.24 7.97
C TYR A 305 -17.31 -11.78 8.74
N THR A 306 -18.31 -12.36 8.06
CA THR A 306 -19.37 -13.12 8.72
C THR A 306 -18.78 -14.38 9.36
N ALA A 307 -17.94 -15.11 8.61
CA ALA A 307 -17.27 -16.30 9.10
C ALA A 307 -16.32 -16.01 10.27
N LEU A 308 -15.57 -14.92 10.21
CA LEU A 308 -14.67 -14.48 11.27
C LEU A 308 -15.43 -14.17 12.57
N LYS A 309 -16.58 -13.49 12.48
CA LYS A 309 -17.41 -13.21 13.65
C LYS A 309 -17.92 -14.50 14.30
N ILE A 310 -18.34 -15.48 13.49
CA ILE A 310 -18.73 -16.81 13.98
C ILE A 310 -17.53 -17.54 14.59
N ALA A 311 -16.36 -17.50 13.95
CA ALA A 311 -15.13 -18.11 14.43
C ALA A 311 -14.73 -17.61 15.83
N LYS A 312 -14.72 -16.28 16.03
CA LYS A 312 -14.44 -15.65 17.32
C LYS A 312 -15.50 -16.03 18.36
N LYS A 313 -16.76 -16.11 17.95
CA LYS A 313 -17.90 -16.46 18.83
C LYS A 313 -17.82 -17.92 19.32
N LEU A 314 -17.42 -18.85 18.46
CA LEU A 314 -17.31 -20.28 18.76
C LEU A 314 -15.91 -20.72 19.20
N ASN A 315 -14.94 -19.79 19.25
CA ASN A 315 -13.54 -20.08 19.55
C ASN A 315 -12.91 -21.12 18.60
N ILE A 316 -13.24 -21.05 17.30
CA ILE A 316 -12.67 -21.91 16.25
C ILE A 316 -11.63 -21.12 15.48
N SER A 317 -10.36 -21.54 15.54
CA SER A 317 -9.25 -20.84 14.87
C SER A 317 -9.07 -21.24 13.41
N ASN A 318 -9.50 -22.44 13.02
CA ASN A 318 -9.26 -22.94 11.67
C ASN A 318 -10.36 -22.44 10.74
N MET A 319 -9.97 -21.58 9.80
CA MET A 319 -10.85 -21.02 8.79
C MET A 319 -10.34 -21.44 7.41
N LEU A 320 -11.21 -22.01 6.59
CA LEU A 320 -10.88 -22.49 5.24
C LEU A 320 -11.72 -21.76 4.20
N GLU A 321 -11.07 -21.05 3.28
CA GLU A 321 -11.76 -20.45 2.15
C GLU A 321 -12.24 -21.55 1.18
N ASN A 322 -13.51 -21.47 0.79
CA ASN A 322 -14.17 -22.38 -0.13
C ASN A 322 -15.16 -21.59 -1.01
N ASN A 323 -14.67 -21.15 -2.16
CA ASN A 323 -15.44 -20.34 -3.11
C ASN A 323 -16.53 -21.12 -3.88
N SER A 324 -16.69 -22.42 -3.62
CA SER A 324 -17.87 -23.18 -4.10
C SER A 324 -19.13 -22.93 -3.25
N LEU A 325 -18.97 -22.34 -2.05
CA LEU A 325 -20.09 -21.93 -1.22
C LEU A 325 -20.70 -20.63 -1.76
N SER A 326 -22.02 -20.50 -1.62
CA SER A 326 -22.74 -19.27 -1.95
C SER A 326 -23.80 -19.03 -0.89
N ASN A 327 -23.78 -17.82 -0.30
CA ASN A 327 -24.67 -17.41 0.79
C ASN A 327 -24.73 -18.43 1.93
N LYS A 328 -23.57 -19.01 2.27
CA LYS A 328 -23.51 -20.13 3.20
C LYS A 328 -22.16 -20.24 3.87
N ILE A 329 -22.19 -20.60 5.16
CA ILE A 329 -21.03 -21.03 5.94
C ILE A 329 -21.27 -22.46 6.44
N ASN A 330 -20.25 -23.31 6.30
CA ASN A 330 -20.23 -24.60 6.99
C ASN A 330 -19.36 -24.49 8.24
N ILE A 331 -19.83 -25.09 9.33
CA ILE A 331 -19.09 -25.21 10.58
C ILE A 331 -18.96 -26.71 10.84
N LEU A 332 -17.76 -27.22 10.62
CA LEU A 332 -17.39 -28.62 10.85
C LEU A 332 -16.88 -28.73 12.28
N ILE A 333 -17.59 -29.47 13.13
CA ILE A 333 -17.23 -29.64 14.54
C ILE A 333 -16.83 -31.09 14.77
N ASP A 334 -15.69 -31.28 15.45
CA ASP A 334 -15.18 -32.59 15.85
C ASP A 334 -16.07 -33.25 16.92
#